data_AF-L1QMI3-F1
#
_entry.id   AF-L1QMI3-F1
#
_cell.length_a   1.000
_cell.length_b   1.000
_cell.length_c   1.000
_cell.angle_alpha   90.00
_cell.angle_beta   90.00
_cell.angle_gamma   90.00
#
_symmetry.space_group_name_H-M   'P 1'
#
loop_
_entity.id
_entity.type
_entity.pdbx_description
1 polymer ?
#
loop_
_entity_poly.entity_id
_entity_poly.type
_entity_poly.pdbx_seq_one_letter_code
_entity_poly.pdbx_strand_id
1 'polypeptide(L)' 'MKIKMVCDRDNETKDIELPMDESELLKIQGQVLDRDTIGYIEGIDVNYYDESGNKIDNIFLLNRQLQG' A
#
# COMPACT_ATOMS: atom_id res chain seq x y z
N MET A 1 -2.29 3.68 -12.44
CA MET A 1 -2.95 2.40 -12.10
C MET A 1 -3.53 2.54 -10.71
N LYS A 2 -4.84 2.38 -10.54
CA LYS A 2 -5.44 2.48 -9.20
C LYS A 2 -5.22 1.20 -8.43
N ILE A 3 -4.81 1.36 -7.19
CA ILE A 3 -4.57 0.28 -6.25
C ILE A 3 -5.41 0.55 -5.01
N LYS A 4 -6.10 -0.48 -4.53
CA LYS A 4 -6.77 -0.49 -3.25
C LYS A 4 -5.85 -1.07 -2.19
N MET A 5 -5.49 -0.26 -1.21
CA MET A 5 -4.81 -0.66 0.01
C MET A 5 -5.85 -1.05 1.05
N VAL A 6 -5.66 -2.18 1.73
CA VAL A 6 -6.57 -2.71 2.75
C VAL A 6 -5.78 -3.10 3.98
N CYS A 7 -6.13 -2.53 5.13
CA CYS A 7 -5.62 -2.97 6.42
C CYS A 7 -6.35 -4.24 6.85
N ASP A 8 -5.63 -5.34 7.07
CA ASP A 8 -6.24 -6.62 7.46
C ASP A 8 -6.78 -6.60 8.90
N ARG A 9 -6.30 -5.68 9.73
CA ARG A 9 -6.70 -5.56 11.13
C ARG A 9 -8.12 -5.02 11.31
N ASP A 10 -8.47 -3.97 10.58
CA ASP A 10 -9.73 -3.22 10.75
C ASP A 10 -10.51 -3.04 9.45
N ASN A 11 -10.03 -3.61 8.32
CA ASN A 11 -10.58 -3.44 6.98
C ASN A 11 -10.62 -1.98 6.51
N GLU A 12 -9.80 -1.08 7.10
CA GLU A 12 -9.65 0.26 6.56
C GLU A 12 -9.09 0.19 5.15
N THR A 13 -9.69 0.92 4.22
CA THR A 13 -9.31 0.92 2.81
C THR A 13 -8.87 2.30 2.35
N LYS A 14 -7.82 2.34 1.53
CA LYS A 14 -7.36 3.57 0.89
C LYS A 14 -7.01 3.32 -0.57
N ASP A 15 -7.56 4.13 -1.45
CA ASP A 15 -7.24 4.07 -2.87
C ASP A 15 -6.03 4.98 -3.16
N ILE A 16 -5.06 4.45 -3.89
CA ILE A 16 -3.86 5.16 -4.34
C ILE A 16 -3.67 4.98 -5.84
N GLU A 17 -2.91 5.87 -6.46
CA GLU A 17 -2.57 5.79 -7.88
C GLU A 17 -1.06 5.61 -8.05
N LEU A 18 -0.66 4.55 -8.76
CA LEU A 18 0.72 4.27 -9.13
C LEU A 18 0.99 4.59 -10.61
N PRO A 19 2.23 4.95 -11.00
CA PRO A 19 3.37 5.13 -10.11
C PRO A 19 3.28 6.42 -9.27
N MET A 20 3.90 6.41 -8.09
CA MET A 20 4.01 7.57 -7.21
C MET A 20 5.36 7.60 -6.49
N ASP A 21 5.70 8.72 -5.84
CA ASP A 21 6.93 8.82 -5.04
C ASP A 21 6.98 7.73 -3.97
N GLU A 22 8.10 7.01 -3.88
CA GLU A 22 8.25 5.87 -2.96
C GLU A 22 8.12 6.29 -1.49
N SER A 23 8.58 7.51 -1.15
CA SER A 23 8.44 8.08 0.20
C SER A 23 6.98 8.43 0.51
N GLU A 24 6.22 8.87 -0.49
CA GLU A 24 4.78 9.11 -0.35
C GLU A 24 4.00 7.79 -0.20
N LEU A 25 4.37 6.76 -0.96
CA LEU A 25 3.81 5.41 -0.82
C LEU A 25 4.04 4.85 0.60
N LEU A 26 5.26 5.00 1.14
CA LEU A 26 5.58 4.64 2.52
C LEU A 26 4.76 5.43 3.54
N LYS A 27 4.56 6.74 3.33
CA LYS A 27 3.72 7.55 4.22
C LYS A 27 2.27 7.10 4.20
N ILE A 28 1.71 6.76 3.04
CA ILE A 28 0.32 6.29 2.95
C ILE A 28 0.16 4.93 3.62
N GLN A 29 1.10 4.00 3.38
CA GLN A 29 1.13 2.72 4.08
C GLN A 29 1.19 2.94 5.60
N GLY A 30 2.04 3.86 6.05
CA GLY A 30 2.10 4.30 7.45
C GLY A 30 0.76 4.82 7.95
N GLN A 31 0.05 5.68 7.22
CA GLN A 31 -1.26 6.19 7.66
C GLN A 31 -2.35 5.11 7.78
N VAL A 32 -2.32 4.09 6.91
CA VAL A 32 -3.27 2.98 6.96
C VAL A 32 -2.96 2.04 8.14
N LEU A 33 -1.70 1.98 8.56
CA LEU A 33 -1.23 1.13 9.67
C LEU A 33 -1.21 1.84 11.03
N ASP A 34 -0.87 3.13 11.03
CA ASP A 34 -0.40 3.85 12.19
C ASP A 34 -1.47 4.81 12.72
N ARG A 35 -2.27 4.25 13.64
CA ARG A 35 -3.09 5.01 14.58
C ARG A 35 -2.51 5.10 15.99
N ASP A 36 -1.24 4.70 16.25
CA ASP A 36 -0.47 5.15 17.44
C ASP A 36 0.91 4.48 17.68
N THR A 37 1.41 3.58 16.84
CA THR A 37 2.66 2.86 17.18
C THR A 37 3.55 2.47 15.99
N ILE A 38 4.69 3.18 15.96
CA ILE A 38 6.07 2.67 15.80
C ILE A 38 6.49 2.27 14.38
N GLY A 39 7.62 2.85 13.98
CA GLY A 39 8.27 2.67 12.69
C GLY A 39 8.57 1.23 12.31
N TYR A 40 8.67 1.03 11.00
CA TYR A 40 9.03 -0.23 10.35
C TYR A 40 8.13 -1.41 10.73
N ILE A 41 6.94 -1.43 10.14
CA ILE A 41 6.08 -2.61 10.16
C ILE A 41 6.60 -3.56 9.07
N GLU A 42 7.51 -4.44 9.47
CA GLU A 42 7.73 -5.70 8.76
C GLU A 42 6.43 -6.50 8.77
N GLY A 43 5.70 -6.47 7.66
CA GLY A 43 4.79 -7.54 7.27
C GLY A 43 3.30 -7.36 7.54
N ILE A 44 2.54 -7.90 6.58
CA ILE A 44 1.29 -8.67 6.71
C ILE A 44 0.02 -7.92 7.14
N ASP A 45 0.08 -6.71 7.70
CA ASP A 45 -1.14 -5.99 8.06
C ASP A 45 -1.78 -5.20 6.90
N VAL A 46 -1.12 -5.08 5.74
CA VAL A 46 -1.67 -4.39 4.56
C VAL A 46 -1.64 -5.28 3.32
N ASN A 47 -2.81 -5.45 2.72
CA ASN A 47 -2.98 -6.06 1.41
C ASN A 47 -3.22 -5.00 0.33
N TYR A 48 -2.80 -5.31 -0.89
CA TYR A 48 -2.94 -4.43 -2.06
C TYR A 48 -3.69 -5.17 -3.15
N TYR A 49 -4.63 -4.48 -3.80
CA TYR A 49 -5.43 -5.03 -4.88
C TYR A 49 -5.47 -4.08 -6.07
N ASP A 50 -5.39 -4.60 -7.28
CA ASP A 50 -5.65 -3.80 -8.49
C ASP A 50 -7.14 -3.52 -8.68
N GLU A 51 -7.48 -2.77 -9.73
CA GLU A 51 -8.86 -2.46 -10.13
C GLU A 51 -9.72 -3.70 -10.43
N SER A 52 -9.08 -4.82 -10.79
CA SER A 52 -9.75 -6.10 -11.06
C SER A 52 -9.90 -6.96 -9.81
N GLY A 53 -9.38 -6.53 -8.67
CA GLY A 53 -9.39 -7.26 -7.40
C GLY A 53 -8.28 -8.31 -7.29
N ASN A 54 -7.26 -8.29 -8.16
CA ASN A 54 -6.12 -9.18 -8.04
C ASN A 54 -5.19 -8.68 -6.94
N LYS A 55 -4.76 -9.59 -6.07
CA LYS A 55 -3.81 -9.28 -5.00
C LYS A 55 -2.42 -8.97 -5.60
N ILE A 56 -1.79 -7.92 -5.07
CA ILE A 56 -0.43 -7.51 -5.43
C ILE A 56 0.49 -7.82 -4.25
N ASP A 57 1.45 -8.72 -4.47
CA ASP A 57 2.35 -9.18 -3.42
C ASP A 57 3.41 -8.13 -3.03
N ASN A 58 3.92 -7.37 -4.00
CA ASN A 58 4.94 -6.35 -3.75
C ASN A 58 4.61 -5.04 -4.47
N ILE A 59 3.93 -4.15 -3.74
CA ILE A 59 3.51 -2.85 -4.26
C ILE A 59 4.69 -1.93 -4.62
N PHE A 60 5.82 -2.05 -3.92
CA PHE A 60 7.02 -1.24 -4.17
C PHE A 60 7.72 -1.67 -5.46
N LEU A 61 7.81 -2.98 -5.71
CA LEU A 61 8.33 -3.49 -6.97
C LEU A 61 7.47 -3.04 -8.15
N LEU A 62 6.14 -3.17 -8.02
CA LEU A 62 5.21 -2.69 -9.05
C LEU A 62 5.35 -1.18 -9.28
N ASN A 63 5.43 -0.39 -8.21
CA ASN A 63 5.62 1.06 -8.30
C ASN A 63 6.88 1.42 -9.11
N ARG A 64 8.02 0.79 -8.81
CA ARG A 64 9.28 1.00 -9.54
C ARG A 64 9.19 0.55 -11.00
N GLN A 65 8.54 -0.58 -11.28
CA GLN A 65 8.33 -1.06 -12.66
C GLN A 65 7.48 -0.10 -13.50
N LEU A 66 6.52 0.59 -12.86
CA LEU A 66 5.67 1.58 -13.53
C LEU A 66 6.34 2.94 -13.72
N GLN A 67 7.38 3.27 -12.94
CA GLN A 67 8.11 4.54 -13.04
C GLN A 67 9.04 4.61 -14.26
N GLY A 68 9.50 3.46 -14.78
CA GLY A 68 10.41 3.39 -15.92
C GLY A 68 11.88 3.43 -15.53
#